data_AF-X0XIZ1-F1
#
_entry.id   AF-X0XIZ1-F1
#
_cell.length_a   1.000
_cell.length_b   1.000
_cell.length_c   1.000
_cell.angle_alpha   90.00
_cell.angle_beta   90.00
_cell.angle_gamma   90.00
#
_symmetry.space_group_name_H-M   'P 1'
#
loop_
_entity.id
_entity.type
_entity.pdbx_description
1 polymer ?
#
loop_
_entity_poly.entity_id
_entity_poly.type
_entity_poly.pdbx_seq_one_letter_code
_entity_poly.pdbx_strand_id
1 'polypeptide(L)'
;GEWVGIGIGILFGVLLSIYLMLKIIYRGRVSGPMNYLGYSTILFLFMLPVEITRNPRWRRKMLVKSGVKEGHVVLEEGFGWGTSPLVAARMVGKRGKVYALDNQPVHVAILRARATIMRVKNLHV
;
A
#
# COMPACT_ATOMS: atom_id res chain seq x y z
N GLY A 1 -7.09 -5.40 -34.20
CA GLY A 1 -6.80 -4.06 -33.67
C GLY A 1 -7.94 -3.53 -32.81
N GLU A 2 -9.15 -3.46 -33.38
CA GLU A 2 -10.32 -2.79 -32.79
C GLU A 2 -10.78 -3.38 -31.45
N TRP A 3 -10.87 -4.71 -31.33
CA TRP A 3 -11.27 -5.38 -30.09
C TRP A 3 -10.36 -5.08 -28.90
N VAL A 4 -9.06 -4.90 -29.16
CA VAL A 4 -8.09 -4.52 -28.13
C VAL A 4 -8.35 -3.09 -27.67
N GLY A 5 -8.62 -2.18 -28.60
CA GLY A 5 -8.97 -0.79 -28.28
C GLY A 5 -10.26 -0.68 -27.46
N ILE A 6 -11.29 -1.44 -27.81
CA ILE A 6 -12.56 -1.52 -27.06
C ILE A 6 -12.31 -2.03 -25.64
N GLY A 7 -11.53 -3.12 -25.50
CA GLY A 7 -11.20 -3.68 -24.18
C GLY A 7 -10.45 -2.70 -23.28
N ILE A 8 -9.46 -1.98 -23.84
CA ILE A 8 -8.73 -0.93 -23.12
C ILE A 8 -9.70 0.18 -22.70
N GLY A 9 -10.56 0.65 -23.60
CA GLY A 9 -11.55 1.70 -23.30
C GLY A 9 -12.48 1.32 -22.14
N ILE A 10 -13.01 0.09 -22.14
CA ILE A 10 -13.87 -0.42 -21.06
C ILE A 10 -13.11 -0.43 -19.72
N LEU A 11 -11.87 -0.95 -19.70
CA LEU A 11 -11.05 -0.98 -18.49
C LEU A 11 -10.82 0.43 -17.92
N PHE A 12 -10.45 1.39 -18.76
CA PHE A 12 -10.29 2.79 -18.33
C PHE A 12 -11.58 3.39 -17.79
N GLY A 13 -12.73 3.13 -18.44
CA GLY A 13 -14.03 3.58 -17.98
C GLY A 13 -14.39 3.02 -16.59
N VAL A 14 -14.15 1.73 -16.36
CA VAL A 14 -14.37 1.08 -15.05
C VAL A 14 -13.46 1.69 -13.99
N LEU A 15 -12.16 1.83 -14.27
CA LEU A 15 -11.19 2.39 -13.32
C LEU A 15 -11.50 3.85 -12.97
N LEU A 16 -11.90 4.66 -13.95
CA LEU A 16 -12.32 6.04 -13.71
C LEU A 16 -13.59 6.11 -12.86
N SER A 17 -14.54 5.20 -13.11
CA SER A 17 -15.77 5.11 -12.30
C SER A 17 -15.46 4.76 -10.84
N ILE A 18 -14.60 3.77 -10.61
CA ILE A 18 -14.14 3.39 -9.27
C ILE A 18 -13.38 4.56 -8.62
N TYR A 19 -12.50 5.24 -9.38
CA TYR A 19 -11.78 6.41 -8.90
C TYR A 19 -12.72 7.50 -8.37
N LEU A 20 -13.73 7.90 -9.16
CA LEU A 20 -14.68 8.93 -8.77
C LEU A 20 -15.49 8.51 -7.55
N MET A 21 -15.95 7.26 -7.51
CA MET A 21 -16.65 6.71 -6.35
C MET A 21 -15.79 6.79 -5.08
N LEU A 22 -14.54 6.33 -5.14
CA LEU A 22 -13.60 6.42 -4.02
C LEU A 22 -13.33 7.87 -3.63
N LYS A 23 -13.18 8.77 -4.60
CA LYS A 23 -12.95 10.19 -4.33
C LYS A 23 -14.11 10.83 -3.57
N ILE A 24 -15.35 10.44 -3.86
CA ILE A 24 -16.54 10.85 -3.12
C ILE A 24 -16.52 10.26 -1.70
N ILE A 25 -16.37 8.92 -1.58
CA ILE A 25 -16.39 8.20 -0.30
C ILE A 25 -15.33 8.75 0.67
N TYR A 26 -14.11 8.96 0.18
CA TYR A 26 -12.98 9.43 0.97
C TYR A 26 -12.87 10.96 1.02
N ARG A 27 -13.94 11.69 0.65
CA ARG A 27 -14.04 13.16 0.72
C ARG A 27 -12.83 13.89 0.12
N GLY A 28 -12.39 13.44 -1.06
CA GLY A 28 -11.27 14.06 -1.79
C GLY A 28 -9.88 13.63 -1.33
N ARG A 29 -9.72 12.76 -0.32
CA ARG A 29 -8.41 12.31 0.19
C ARG A 29 -7.68 11.30 -0.69
N VAL A 30 -8.30 10.86 -1.78
CA VAL A 30 -7.66 10.00 -2.80
C VAL A 30 -6.75 10.86 -3.65
N SER A 31 -5.61 10.29 -4.08
CA SER A 31 -4.67 10.97 -4.98
C SER A 31 -5.31 11.46 -6.30
N GLY A 32 -4.54 12.24 -7.07
CA GLY A 32 -4.94 12.64 -8.42
C GLY A 32 -5.24 11.43 -9.33
N PRO A 33 -6.08 11.61 -10.36
CA PRO A 33 -6.55 10.52 -11.21
C PRO A 33 -5.41 9.77 -11.91
N MET A 34 -4.36 10.49 -12.34
CA MET A 34 -3.19 9.89 -12.97
C MET A 34 -2.41 8.98 -11.99
N ASN A 35 -2.22 9.42 -10.74
CA ASN A 35 -1.56 8.60 -9.72
C ASN A 35 -2.38 7.37 -9.40
N TYR A 36 -3.70 7.53 -9.21
CA TYR A 36 -4.59 6.41 -8.96
C TYR A 36 -4.56 5.38 -10.09
N LEU A 37 -4.70 5.82 -11.35
CA LEU A 37 -4.65 4.94 -12.51
C LEU A 37 -3.29 4.23 -12.63
N GLY A 38 -2.19 4.96 -12.42
CA GLY A 38 -0.85 4.38 -12.41
C GLY A 38 -0.72 3.24 -11.40
N TYR A 39 -1.01 3.51 -10.12
CA TYR A 39 -0.93 2.54 -9.02
C TYR A 39 -2.00 1.45 -9.06
N SER A 40 -3.02 1.55 -9.93
CA SER A 40 -4.10 0.56 -10.06
C SER A 40 -4.04 -0.25 -11.36
N THR A 41 -3.06 -0.01 -12.24
CA THR A 41 -2.94 -0.69 -13.54
C THR A 41 -1.54 -1.26 -13.77
N ILE A 42 -0.79 -0.68 -14.70
CA ILE A 42 0.52 -1.16 -15.16
C ILE A 42 1.54 -1.08 -14.03
N LEU A 43 1.61 0.03 -13.28
CA LEU A 43 2.59 0.10 -12.19
C LEU A 43 2.26 -0.91 -11.10
N PHE A 44 0.98 -1.17 -10.83
CA PHE A 44 0.56 -2.23 -9.90
C PHE A 44 1.11 -3.60 -10.31
N LEU A 45 0.93 -3.96 -11.59
CA LEU A 45 1.38 -5.23 -12.15
C LEU A 45 2.90 -5.36 -12.14
N PHE A 46 3.65 -4.29 -12.42
CA PHE A 46 5.11 -4.31 -12.36
C PHE A 46 5.66 -4.25 -10.93
N MET A 47 4.98 -3.57 -10.01
CA MET A 47 5.40 -3.45 -8.62
C MET A 47 5.31 -4.79 -7.87
N LEU A 48 4.41 -5.69 -8.27
CA LEU A 48 4.28 -7.04 -7.69
C LEU A 48 5.58 -7.86 -7.84
N PRO A 49 6.10 -8.13 -9.06
CA PRO A 49 7.38 -8.81 -9.24
C PRO A 49 8.54 -8.10 -8.55
N VAL A 50 8.59 -6.76 -8.59
CA VAL A 50 9.65 -5.99 -7.92
C VAL A 50 9.62 -6.22 -6.41
N GLU A 51 8.44 -6.24 -5.81
CA GLU A 51 8.30 -6.50 -4.37
C GLU A 51 8.64 -7.94 -4.00
N ILE A 52 8.27 -8.92 -4.84
CA ILE A 52 8.56 -10.35 -4.62
C ILE A 52 10.06 -10.65 -4.77
N THR A 53 10.72 -10.02 -5.75
CA THR A 53 12.14 -10.24 -6.04
C THR A 53 13.07 -9.47 -5.10
N ARG A 54 12.55 -8.47 -4.38
CA ARG A 54 13.33 -7.72 -3.39
C ARG A 54 13.80 -8.63 -2.26
N ASN A 55 15.07 -8.43 -1.87
CA ASN A 55 15.64 -9.16 -0.75
C ASN A 55 14.77 -8.96 0.51
N PRO A 56 14.26 -10.05 1.13
CA PRO A 56 13.34 -9.96 2.26
C PRO A 56 13.94 -9.25 3.49
N ARG A 57 15.28 -9.18 3.58
CA ARG A 57 15.99 -8.51 4.67
C ARG A 57 16.20 -7.01 4.43
N TRP A 58 16.02 -6.51 3.21
CA TRP A 58 16.31 -5.11 2.88
C TRP A 58 15.45 -4.14 3.68
N ARG A 59 14.14 -4.39 3.80
CA ARG A 59 13.23 -3.55 4.60
C ARG A 59 13.64 -3.50 6.07
N ARG A 60 14.00 -4.65 6.66
CA ARG A 60 14.53 -4.68 8.03
C ARG A 60 15.82 -3.87 8.16
N LYS A 61 16.75 -4.00 7.21
CA LYS A 61 17.99 -3.21 7.20
C LYS A 61 17.72 -1.70 7.13
N MET A 62 16.78 -1.27 6.28
CA MET A 62 16.37 0.13 6.21
C MET A 62 15.80 0.61 7.53
N LEU A 63 14.86 -0.13 8.12
CA LEU A 63 14.24 0.22 9.40
C LEU A 63 15.26 0.32 10.54
N VAL A 64 16.21 -0.61 10.60
CA VAL A 64 17.33 -0.55 11.56
C VAL A 64 18.19 0.70 11.32
N LYS A 65 18.52 0.99 10.06
CA LYS A 65 19.30 2.19 9.69
C LYS A 65 18.56 3.49 10.03
N SER A 66 17.23 3.48 9.95
CA SER A 66 16.35 4.58 10.37
C SER A 66 16.14 4.65 11.89
N GLY A 67 16.74 3.75 12.67
CA GLY A 67 16.69 3.79 14.13
C GLY A 67 15.46 3.15 14.76
N VAL A 68 14.69 2.34 14.03
CA VAL A 68 13.54 1.61 14.58
C VAL A 68 14.01 0.56 15.58
N LYS A 69 13.47 0.61 16.81
CA LYS A 69 13.81 -0.28 17.92
C LYS A 69 12.54 -0.74 18.67
N GLU A 70 12.70 -1.71 19.56
CA GLU A 70 11.61 -2.19 20.41
C GLU A 70 11.00 -1.03 21.24
N GLY A 71 9.68 -1.02 21.38
CA GLY A 71 8.94 -0.01 22.15
C GLY A 71 8.68 1.29 21.40
N HIS A 72 9.28 1.51 20.22
CA HIS A 72 9.07 2.74 19.47
C HIS A 72 7.64 2.90 18.94
N VAL A 73 7.24 4.15 18.77
CA VAL A 73 6.09 4.55 17.95
C VAL A 73 6.61 5.04 16.61
N VAL A 74 6.16 4.43 15.51
CA VAL A 74 6.68 4.67 14.16
C VAL A 74 5.55 5.13 13.24
N LEU A 75 5.83 6.11 12.39
CA LEU A 75 4.97 6.51 11.28
C LEU A 75 5.57 6.02 9.96
N GLU A 76 4.78 5.32 9.15
CA GLU A 76 5.10 4.92 7.79
C GLU A 76 4.15 5.64 6.82
N GLU A 77 4.69 6.56 6.03
CA GLU A 77 3.95 7.25 4.98
C GLU A 77 4.27 6.62 3.61
N GLY A 78 3.24 6.38 2.79
CA GLY A 78 3.42 5.85 1.43
C GLY A 78 3.92 4.41 1.42
N PHE A 79 3.27 3.54 2.21
CA PHE A 79 3.75 2.18 2.45
C PHE A 79 3.52 1.19 1.30
N GLY A 80 2.75 1.55 0.27
CA GLY A 80 2.56 0.72 -0.92
C GLY A 80 1.96 -0.65 -0.58
N TRP A 81 2.67 -1.73 -0.94
CA TRP A 81 2.28 -3.11 -0.60
C TRP A 81 2.22 -3.40 0.90
N GLY A 82 2.75 -2.52 1.75
CA GLY A 82 2.63 -2.63 3.21
C GLY A 82 3.63 -3.59 3.85
N THR A 83 4.68 -3.99 3.13
CA THR A 83 5.69 -4.91 3.67
C THR A 83 6.56 -4.24 4.75
N SER A 84 6.93 -2.95 4.62
CA SER A 84 7.70 -2.24 5.65
C SER A 84 6.94 -2.06 6.97
N PRO A 85 5.69 -1.57 7.02
CA PRO A 85 4.97 -1.40 8.28
C PRO A 85 4.72 -2.73 9.01
N LEU A 86 4.55 -3.84 8.29
CA LEU A 86 4.46 -5.18 8.92
C LEU A 86 5.78 -5.59 9.58
N VAL A 87 6.91 -5.32 8.94
CA VAL A 87 8.24 -5.59 9.52
C VAL A 87 8.49 -4.66 10.71
N ALA A 88 8.17 -3.37 10.57
CA ALA A 88 8.27 -2.39 11.64
C ALA A 88 7.42 -2.80 12.86
N ALA A 89 6.18 -3.24 12.65
CA ALA A 89 5.28 -3.66 13.73
C ALA A 89 5.83 -4.84 14.51
N ARG A 90 6.50 -5.78 13.83
CA ARG A 90 7.22 -6.89 14.50
C ARG A 90 8.45 -6.40 15.25
N MET A 91 9.21 -5.46 14.68
CA MET A 91 10.43 -4.93 15.30
C MET A 91 10.15 -4.12 16.56
N VAL A 92 9.11 -3.28 16.56
CA VAL A 92 8.77 -2.45 17.73
C VAL A 92 8.14 -3.27 18.86
N GLY A 93 7.73 -4.51 18.59
CA GLY A 93 7.18 -5.43 19.57
C GLY A 93 5.83 -4.99 20.15
N LYS A 94 5.32 -5.77 21.12
CA LYS A 94 3.94 -5.59 21.65
C LYS A 94 3.69 -4.23 22.31
N ARG A 95 4.73 -3.57 22.82
CA ARG A 95 4.65 -2.27 23.49
C ARG A 95 4.76 -1.09 22.51
N GLY A 96 5.40 -1.31 21.37
CA GLY A 96 5.51 -0.30 20.32
C GLY A 96 4.27 -0.27 19.43
N LYS A 97 4.15 0.79 18.62
CA LYS A 97 3.02 1.01 17.71
C LYS A 97 3.53 1.47 16.35
N VAL A 98 2.83 1.07 15.29
CA VAL A 98 3.07 1.55 13.93
C VAL A 98 1.79 2.18 13.41
N TYR A 99 1.90 3.41 12.92
CA TYR A 99 0.84 4.09 12.17
C TYR A 99 1.26 4.12 10.72
N ALA A 100 0.40 3.64 9.83
CA ALA A 100 0.68 3.52 8.40
C ALA A 100 -0.36 4.33 7.63
N LEU A 101 0.10 5.31 6.86
CA LEU A 101 -0.76 6.18 6.04
C LEU A 101 -0.40 6.03 4.56
N ASP A 102 -1.42 5.86 3.72
CA ASP A 102 -1.26 5.86 2.26
C ASP A 102 -2.50 6.50 1.63
N ASN A 103 -2.29 7.23 0.53
CA ASN A 103 -3.35 7.93 -0.19
C ASN A 103 -4.05 7.03 -1.23
N GLN A 104 -3.55 5.81 -1.45
CA GLN A 104 -4.17 4.79 -2.29
C GLN A 104 -5.06 3.87 -1.46
N PRO A 105 -6.38 3.87 -1.67
CA PRO A 105 -7.30 3.00 -0.95
C PRO A 105 -6.97 1.50 -1.11
N VAL A 106 -6.44 1.11 -2.26
CA VAL A 106 -6.03 -0.28 -2.52
C VAL A 106 -4.87 -0.72 -1.61
N HIS A 107 -3.87 0.14 -1.39
CA HIS A 107 -2.76 -0.14 -0.47
C HIS A 107 -3.26 -0.28 0.97
N VAL A 108 -4.13 0.64 1.41
CA VAL A 108 -4.77 0.59 2.73
C VAL A 108 -5.54 -0.72 2.92
N ALA A 109 -6.34 -1.12 1.94
CA ALA A 109 -7.09 -2.37 1.99
C ALA A 109 -6.16 -3.60 2.07
N ILE A 110 -5.10 -3.62 1.25
CA ILE A 110 -4.10 -4.70 1.26
C ILE A 110 -3.39 -4.79 2.62
N LEU A 111 -2.94 -3.67 3.18
CA LEU A 111 -2.24 -3.68 4.47
C LEU A 111 -3.17 -4.13 5.60
N ARG A 112 -4.43 -3.66 5.62
CA ARG A 112 -5.43 -4.14 6.59
C ARG A 112 -5.63 -5.65 6.49
N ALA A 113 -5.85 -6.19 5.29
CA ALA A 113 -6.00 -7.62 5.08
C ALA A 113 -4.77 -8.42 5.54
N ARG A 114 -3.56 -7.97 5.16
CA ARG A 114 -2.31 -8.62 5.59
C ARG A 114 -2.11 -8.56 7.10
N ALA A 115 -2.42 -7.43 7.73
CA ALA A 115 -2.33 -7.27 9.18
C ALA A 115 -3.26 -8.24 9.91
N THR A 116 -4.50 -8.40 9.43
CA THR A 116 -5.48 -9.36 9.96
C THR A 116 -4.99 -10.80 9.81
N ILE A 117 -4.57 -11.21 8.60
CA ILE A 117 -4.08 -12.56 8.32
C ILE A 117 -2.86 -12.88 9.21
N MET A 118 -1.94 -11.93 9.37
CA MET A 118 -0.73 -12.09 10.17
C MET A 118 -0.92 -11.83 11.67
N ARG A 119 -2.15 -11.48 12.10
CA ARG A 119 -2.51 -11.17 13.50
C ARG A 119 -1.62 -10.09 14.13
N VAL A 120 -1.22 -9.09 13.35
CA VAL A 120 -0.44 -7.94 13.83
C VAL A 120 -1.39 -6.93 14.46
N LYS A 121 -1.34 -6.79 15.79
CA LYS A 121 -2.30 -5.98 16.56
C LYS A 121 -1.84 -4.54 16.84
N ASN A 122 -0.55 -4.27 16.71
CA ASN A 122 0.08 -2.98 17.01
C ASN A 122 0.34 -2.13 15.75
N LEU A 123 -0.34 -2.44 14.66
CA LEU A 123 -0.30 -1.72 13.39
C LEU A 123 -1.66 -1.07 13.14
N HIS A 124 -1.66 0.24 12.96
CA HIS A 124 -2.84 1.07 12.73
C HIS A 124 -2.77 1.66 11.32
N VAL A 125 -3.84 1.44 10.53
CA VAL A 125 -3.93 1.81 9.11
C VAL A 125 -5.17 2.64 8.83
#